data_AF-A0A3D4PDC2-F1
#
_entry.id   AF-A0A3D4PDC2-F1
#
_cell.length_a   1.000
_cell.length_b   1.000
_cell.length_c   1.000
_cell.angle_alpha   90.00
_cell.angle_beta   90.00
_cell.angle_gamma   90.00
#
_symmetry.space_group_name_H-M   'P 1'
#
loop_
_entity.id
_entity.type
_entity.pdbx_description
1 polymer ?
#
loop_
_entity_poly.entity_id
_entity_poly.type
_entity_poly.pdbx_seq_one_letter_code
_entity_poly.pdbx_strand_id
1 'polypeptide(L)'
;MFDEKILKPESQDEESYYDGIKYICEAHRQVAEQYLADGTVDQLCPPLQSLVKMMAKGSDDGVTVHDPEFRKQFTRENLLESEWYQERLKAKQVVDLKLMRRHQEYLEKWSQQPDAVQLSERMRIDDRKAWVERQIAEIKSEDYLVSLVGTIGVQPNWGDE
;
A
#
# COMPACT_ATOMS: atom_id res chain seq x y z
N MET A 1 37.31 4.08 -14.33
CA MET A 1 37.57 4.93 -13.16
C MET A 1 36.82 6.22 -13.40
N PHE A 2 35.92 6.61 -12.49
CA PHE A 2 35.24 7.90 -12.60
C PHE A 2 36.17 8.98 -12.05
N ASP A 3 36.18 10.15 -12.70
CA ASP A 3 36.86 11.34 -12.20
C ASP A 3 36.21 11.77 -10.87
N GLU A 4 37.01 12.31 -9.95
CA GLU A 4 36.53 12.86 -8.68
C GLU A 4 35.40 13.87 -8.90
N LYS A 5 35.47 14.68 -9.97
CA LYS A 5 34.44 15.65 -10.33
C LYS A 5 33.10 15.02 -10.69
N ILE A 6 33.09 13.78 -11.19
CA ILE A 6 31.86 13.04 -11.48
C ILE A 6 31.24 12.50 -10.18
N LEU A 7 32.09 12.10 -9.22
CA LEU A 7 31.65 11.62 -7.91
C LEU A 7 31.22 12.77 -6.98
N LYS A 8 31.80 13.96 -7.18
CA LYS A 8 31.59 15.20 -6.43
C LYS A 8 31.19 16.34 -7.36
N PRO A 9 29.98 16.29 -7.95
CA PRO A 9 29.52 17.31 -8.89
C PRO A 9 29.53 18.73 -8.32
N GLU A 10 29.43 18.90 -7.00
CA GLU A 10 29.55 20.18 -6.30
C GLU A 10 30.91 20.86 -6.52
N SER A 11 31.96 20.10 -6.86
CA SER A 11 33.29 20.64 -7.15
C SER A 11 33.45 21.21 -8.57
N GLN A 12 32.48 20.96 -9.46
CA GLN A 12 32.50 21.48 -10.83
C GLN A 12 32.00 22.92 -10.88
N ASP A 13 30.87 23.17 -10.23
CA ASP A 13 30.23 24.46 -10.08
C ASP A 13 29.33 24.42 -8.84
N GLU A 14 29.77 25.09 -7.79
CA GLU A 14 29.11 25.10 -6.48
C GLU A 14 27.76 25.85 -6.52
N GLU A 15 27.68 26.94 -7.29
CA GLU A 15 26.46 27.76 -7.42
C GLU A 15 25.37 26.97 -8.13
N SER A 16 25.71 26.36 -9.27
CA SER A 16 24.81 25.48 -10.01
C SER A 16 24.36 24.28 -9.16
N TYR A 17 25.22 23.74 -8.29
CA TYR A 17 24.85 22.66 -7.37
C TYR A 17 23.81 23.12 -6.34
N TYR A 18 24.01 24.29 -5.72
CA TYR A 18 23.05 24.85 -4.77
C TYR A 18 21.69 25.18 -5.40
N ASP A 19 21.70 25.77 -6.60
CA ASP A 19 20.46 26.03 -7.35
C ASP A 19 19.73 24.72 -7.68
N GLY A 20 20.46 23.67 -8.07
CA GLY A 20 19.89 22.34 -8.29
C GLY A 20 19.19 21.79 -7.05
N ILE A 21 19.83 21.85 -5.88
CA ILE A 21 19.21 21.44 -4.61
C ILE A 21 17.97 22.29 -4.28
N LYS A 22 18.06 23.61 -4.48
CA LYS A 22 16.92 24.52 -4.26
C LYS A 22 15.72 24.14 -5.14
N TYR A 23 15.93 23.89 -6.42
CA TYR A 23 14.86 23.46 -7.33
C TYR A 23 14.23 22.12 -6.91
N ILE A 24 15.03 21.16 -6.43
CA ILE A 24 14.50 19.91 -5.86
C ILE A 24 13.59 20.19 -4.66
N CYS A 25 14.03 21.04 -3.72
CA CYS A 25 13.25 21.41 -2.55
C CYS A 25 11.95 22.16 -2.91
N GLU A 26 12.01 23.07 -3.90
CA GLU A 26 10.84 23.78 -4.40
C GLU A 26 9.83 22.84 -5.04
N ALA A 27 10.29 21.88 -5.84
CA ALA A 27 9.45 20.85 -6.45
C ALA A 27 8.79 19.94 -5.39
N HIS A 28 9.56 19.49 -4.39
CA HIS A 28 9.04 18.72 -3.27
C HIS A 28 7.91 19.46 -2.54
N ARG A 29 8.11 20.74 -2.23
CA ARG A 29 7.09 21.57 -1.58
C ARG A 29 5.84 21.71 -2.45
N GLN A 30 5.99 22.00 -3.74
CA GLN A 30 4.86 22.14 -4.66
C GLN A 30 4.02 20.87 -4.76
N VAL A 31 4.67 19.69 -4.79
CA VAL A 31 3.96 18.41 -4.79
C VAL A 31 3.25 18.18 -3.45
N ALA A 32 3.91 18.46 -2.33
CA ALA A 32 3.32 18.31 -1.00
C ALA A 32 2.11 19.22 -0.78
N GLU A 33 2.15 20.45 -1.27
CA GLU A 33 1.02 21.38 -1.24
C GLU A 33 -0.22 20.84 -1.99
N GLN A 34 -0.02 20.07 -3.06
CA GLN A 34 -1.14 19.46 -3.80
C GLN A 34 -1.86 18.40 -2.96
N TYR A 35 -1.11 17.52 -2.28
CA TYR A 35 -1.67 16.52 -1.35
C TYR A 35 -2.46 17.16 -0.20
N LEU A 36 -2.05 18.35 0.25
CA LEU A 36 -2.76 19.09 1.28
C LEU A 36 -4.01 19.78 0.72
N ALA A 37 -3.93 20.29 -0.51
CA ALA A 37 -5.02 21.02 -1.16
C ALA A 37 -6.19 20.10 -1.55
N ASP A 38 -5.92 18.87 -1.98
CA ASP A 38 -6.93 17.89 -2.37
C ASP A 38 -7.39 16.96 -1.23
N GLY A 39 -6.77 17.08 -0.04
CA GLY A 39 -7.08 16.27 1.14
C GLY A 39 -6.62 14.81 1.04
N THR A 40 -5.92 14.42 -0.03
CA THR A 40 -5.43 13.04 -0.19
C THR A 40 -4.34 12.68 0.81
N VAL A 41 -3.75 13.68 1.49
CA VAL A 41 -2.86 13.47 2.63
C VAL A 41 -3.48 12.53 3.68
N ASP A 42 -4.78 12.62 3.93
CA ASP A 42 -5.45 11.82 4.98
C ASP A 42 -5.50 10.32 4.65
N GLN A 43 -5.31 9.96 3.37
CA GLN A 43 -5.27 8.56 2.93
C GLN A 43 -3.89 7.93 3.01
N LEU A 44 -2.84 8.73 3.18
CA LEU A 44 -1.47 8.24 3.29
C LEU A 44 -1.28 7.49 4.63
N CYS A 45 -0.31 6.58 4.67
CA CYS A 45 0.07 5.99 5.96
C CYS A 45 0.72 7.05 6.87
N PRO A 46 0.62 6.92 8.20
CA PRO A 46 1.09 7.94 9.16
C PRO A 46 2.48 8.54 8.88
N PRO A 47 3.55 7.76 8.61
CA PRO A 47 4.87 8.35 8.35
C PRO A 47 4.91 9.20 7.07
N LEU A 48 4.12 8.86 6.06
CA LEU A 48 4.03 9.65 4.82
C LEU A 48 3.16 10.91 5.00
N GLN A 49 2.13 10.87 5.85
CA GLN A 49 1.36 12.06 6.21
C GLN A 49 2.28 13.13 6.81
N SER A 50 3.08 12.75 7.82
CA SER A 50 4.03 13.66 8.44
C SER A 50 5.11 14.12 7.47
N LEU A 51 5.63 13.23 6.62
CA LEU A 51 6.61 13.62 5.59
C LEU A 51 6.06 14.71 4.65
N VAL A 52 4.83 14.54 4.15
CA VAL A 52 4.18 15.53 3.27
C VAL A 52 4.00 16.87 3.99
N LYS A 53 3.55 16.85 5.24
CA LYS A 53 3.42 18.08 6.04
C LYS A 53 4.77 18.78 6.24
N MET A 54 5.84 18.02 6.52
CA MET A 54 7.21 18.56 6.62
C MET A 54 7.72 19.11 5.29
N MET A 55 7.43 18.45 4.16
CA MET A 55 7.81 18.94 2.82
C MET A 55 7.11 20.27 2.49
N ALA A 56 5.85 20.44 2.88
CA ALA A 56 5.10 21.67 2.62
C ALA A 56 5.46 22.82 3.59
N LYS A 57 5.60 22.53 4.89
CA LYS A 57 5.70 23.54 5.97
C LYS A 57 7.07 23.64 6.62
N GLY A 58 8.00 22.74 6.31
CA GLY A 58 9.31 22.61 6.94
C GLY A 58 9.32 21.81 8.25
N SER A 59 8.17 21.69 8.94
CA SER A 59 7.99 20.85 10.13
C SER A 59 6.54 20.38 10.26
N ASP A 60 6.34 19.29 11.01
CA ASP A 60 5.03 18.79 11.43
C ASP A 60 5.00 18.78 12.96
N ASP A 61 4.20 19.65 13.58
CA ASP A 61 4.16 19.87 15.03
C ASP A 61 5.54 20.09 15.69
N GLY A 62 6.44 20.77 14.98
CA GLY A 62 7.81 21.04 15.43
C GLY A 62 8.81 19.91 15.20
N VAL A 63 8.36 18.76 14.67
CA VAL A 63 9.20 17.65 14.23
C VAL A 63 9.67 17.88 12.79
N THR A 64 10.92 17.53 12.52
CA THR A 64 11.60 17.66 11.24
C THR A 64 12.02 16.30 10.69
N VAL A 65 12.47 16.27 9.43
CA VAL A 65 13.00 15.05 8.80
C VAL A 65 14.28 14.53 9.47
N HIS A 66 14.93 15.29 10.36
CA HIS A 66 16.14 14.86 11.05
C HIS A 66 15.87 14.23 12.40
N ASP A 67 14.63 14.31 12.90
CA ASP A 67 14.28 13.78 14.20
C ASP A 67 14.37 12.25 14.23
N PRO A 68 15.09 11.66 15.22
CA PRO A 68 15.27 10.23 15.32
C PRO A 68 13.94 9.46 15.41
N GLU A 69 12.96 9.98 16.15
CA GLU A 69 11.66 9.34 16.31
C GLU A 69 10.86 9.31 15.02
N PHE A 70 10.93 10.37 14.20
CA PHE A 70 10.33 10.38 12.87
C PHE A 70 11.01 9.35 11.96
N ARG A 71 12.35 9.35 11.91
CA ARG A 71 13.13 8.38 11.12
C ARG A 71 12.84 6.93 11.52
N LYS A 72 12.63 6.68 12.82
CA LYS A 72 12.32 5.35 13.34
C LYS A 72 11.04 4.79 12.70
N GLN A 73 10.05 5.62 12.36
CA GLN A 73 8.80 5.15 11.74
C GLN A 73 9.00 4.47 10.38
N PHE A 74 10.13 4.72 9.70
CA PHE A 74 10.49 4.10 8.42
C PHE A 74 11.31 2.83 8.57
N THR A 75 11.58 2.38 9.81
CA THR A 75 12.25 1.10 10.06
C THR A 75 11.30 -0.07 9.82
N ARG A 76 11.85 -1.21 9.41
CA ARG A 76 11.06 -2.42 9.16
C ARG A 76 10.34 -2.88 10.42
N GLU A 77 11.02 -2.81 11.56
CA GLU A 77 10.52 -3.25 12.86
C GLU A 77 9.29 -2.42 13.25
N ASN A 78 9.40 -1.09 13.23
CA ASN A 78 8.27 -0.21 13.54
C ASN A 78 7.12 -0.35 12.52
N LEU A 79 7.42 -0.60 11.25
CA LEU A 79 6.38 -0.84 10.25
C LEU A 79 5.60 -2.12 10.57
N LEU A 80 6.27 -3.21 10.91
CA LEU A 80 5.61 -4.49 11.20
C LEU A 80 4.80 -4.44 12.50
N GLU A 81 5.27 -3.67 13.49
CA GLU A 81 4.61 -3.48 14.79
C GLU A 81 3.47 -2.44 14.75
N SER A 82 3.36 -1.64 13.68
CA SER A 82 2.39 -0.55 13.64
C SER A 82 0.95 -1.02 13.45
N GLU A 83 0.02 -0.33 14.12
CA GLU A 83 -1.41 -0.60 13.98
C GLU A 83 -1.89 -0.38 12.54
N TRP A 84 -1.44 0.70 11.89
CA TRP A 84 -1.83 1.01 10.51
C TRP A 84 -1.40 -0.08 9.51
N TYR A 85 -0.27 -0.77 9.74
CA TYR A 85 0.13 -1.89 8.90
C TYR A 85 -0.77 -3.10 9.13
N GLN A 86 -1.08 -3.41 10.39
CA GLN A 86 -2.00 -4.50 10.74
C GLN A 86 -3.40 -4.26 10.17
N GLU A 87 -3.87 -3.01 10.11
CA GLU A 87 -5.12 -2.63 9.44
C GLU A 87 -5.09 -2.96 7.94
N ARG A 88 -3.97 -2.73 7.25
CA ARG A 88 -3.84 -3.11 5.82
C ARG A 88 -3.93 -4.60 5.59
N LEU A 89 -3.40 -5.41 6.52
CA LEU A 89 -3.46 -6.87 6.42
C LEU A 89 -4.90 -7.37 6.68
N LYS A 90 -5.58 -6.80 7.68
CA LYS A 90 -6.99 -7.09 7.95
C LYS A 90 -7.89 -6.70 6.78
N ALA A 91 -7.66 -5.51 6.19
CA ALA A 91 -8.37 -5.09 5.00
C ALA A 91 -8.16 -6.05 3.83
N LYS A 92 -6.94 -6.61 3.68
CA LYS A 92 -6.63 -7.59 2.62
C LYS A 92 -7.45 -8.86 2.78
N GLN A 93 -7.51 -9.40 4.01
CA GLN A 93 -8.36 -10.55 4.34
C GLN A 93 -9.84 -10.30 3.99
N VAL A 94 -10.37 -9.10 4.30
CA VAL A 94 -11.75 -8.73 3.97
C VAL A 94 -11.98 -8.69 2.46
N VAL A 95 -11.08 -8.04 1.70
CA VAL A 95 -11.17 -7.95 0.24
C VAL A 95 -11.09 -9.33 -0.42
N ASP A 96 -10.18 -10.18 0.01
CA ASP A 96 -10.04 -11.54 -0.53
C ASP A 96 -11.26 -12.39 -0.22
N LEU A 97 -11.81 -12.27 0.99
CA LEU A 97 -13.04 -12.96 1.37
C LEU A 97 -14.23 -12.47 0.52
N LYS A 98 -14.35 -11.16 0.28
CA LYS A 98 -15.37 -10.57 -0.60
C LYS A 98 -15.23 -11.10 -2.03
N LEU A 99 -14.00 -11.20 -2.54
CA LEU A 99 -13.72 -11.76 -3.86
C LEU A 99 -14.11 -13.24 -3.96
N MET A 100 -13.72 -14.06 -3.00
CA MET A 100 -14.04 -15.49 -3.00
C MET A 100 -15.54 -15.75 -2.85
N ARG A 101 -16.24 -14.98 -2.01
CA ARG A 101 -17.71 -15.03 -1.92
C ARG A 101 -18.39 -14.70 -3.24
N ARG A 102 -17.90 -13.67 -3.95
CA ARG A 102 -18.41 -13.34 -5.29
C ARG A 102 -18.20 -14.51 -6.27
N HIS A 103 -17.08 -15.23 -6.19
CA HIS A 103 -16.88 -16.43 -6.99
C HIS A 103 -17.83 -17.56 -6.61
N GLN A 104 -18.05 -17.79 -5.32
CA GLN A 104 -19.02 -18.76 -4.82
C GLN A 104 -20.43 -18.47 -5.36
N GLU A 105 -20.93 -17.26 -5.16
CA GLU A 105 -22.25 -16.84 -5.63
C GLU A 105 -22.40 -16.97 -7.14
N TYR A 106 -21.34 -16.64 -7.90
CA TYR A 106 -21.34 -16.79 -9.34
C TYR A 106 -21.47 -18.27 -9.75
N LEU A 107 -20.68 -19.16 -9.14
CA LEU A 107 -20.73 -20.60 -9.44
C LEU A 107 -22.08 -21.22 -9.06
N GLU A 108 -22.66 -20.79 -7.94
CA GLU A 108 -24.00 -21.22 -7.49
C GLU A 108 -25.09 -20.77 -8.48
N LYS A 109 -25.10 -19.49 -8.87
CA LYS A 109 -26.03 -18.95 -9.87
C LYS A 109 -25.88 -19.63 -11.22
N TRP A 110 -24.65 -19.83 -11.67
CA TRP A 110 -24.37 -20.48 -12.94
C TRP A 110 -24.86 -21.94 -12.94
N SER A 111 -24.70 -22.66 -11.82
CA SER A 111 -25.14 -24.07 -11.70
C SER A 111 -26.67 -24.26 -11.81
N GLN A 112 -27.45 -23.19 -11.66
CA GLN A 112 -28.91 -23.22 -11.79
C GLN A 112 -29.39 -23.01 -13.24
N GLN A 113 -28.48 -22.75 -14.19
CA GLN A 113 -28.85 -22.55 -15.59
C GLN A 113 -29.21 -23.88 -16.28
N PRO A 114 -30.18 -23.90 -17.22
CA PRO A 114 -30.63 -25.13 -17.88
C PRO A 114 -29.50 -25.92 -18.57
N ASP A 115 -28.56 -25.21 -19.19
CA ASP A 115 -27.43 -25.81 -19.91
C ASP A 115 -26.25 -26.18 -18.99
N ALA A 116 -26.30 -25.78 -17.72
CA ALA A 116 -25.20 -25.95 -16.78
C ALA A 116 -24.91 -27.42 -16.49
N VAL A 117 -25.95 -28.27 -16.43
CA VAL A 117 -25.79 -29.70 -16.09
C VAL A 117 -24.90 -30.40 -17.12
N GLN A 118 -25.10 -30.14 -18.41
CA GLN A 118 -24.32 -30.78 -19.48
C GLN A 118 -22.88 -30.29 -19.54
N LEU A 119 -22.62 -29.05 -19.13
CA LEU A 119 -21.29 -28.43 -19.18
C LEU A 119 -20.50 -28.59 -17.87
N SER A 120 -21.16 -28.96 -16.77
CA SER A 120 -20.56 -28.99 -15.42
C SER A 120 -19.39 -29.96 -15.29
N GLU A 121 -19.53 -31.18 -15.84
CA GLU A 121 -18.47 -32.19 -15.82
C GLU A 121 -17.26 -31.73 -16.65
N ARG A 122 -17.49 -31.28 -17.89
CA ARG A 122 -16.42 -30.80 -18.79
C ARG A 122 -15.67 -29.61 -18.20
N MET A 123 -16.36 -28.72 -17.50
CA MET A 123 -15.75 -27.52 -16.90
C MET A 123 -15.25 -27.72 -15.46
N ARG A 124 -15.43 -28.93 -14.90
CA ARG A 124 -15.02 -29.32 -13.54
C ARG A 124 -15.56 -28.35 -12.49
N ILE A 125 -16.85 -28.06 -12.55
CA ILE A 125 -17.47 -27.00 -11.73
C ILE A 125 -17.45 -27.36 -10.24
N ASP A 126 -17.62 -28.64 -9.89
CA ASP A 126 -17.58 -29.07 -8.50
C ASP A 126 -16.17 -28.94 -7.89
N ASP A 127 -15.11 -29.23 -8.68
CA ASP A 127 -13.73 -29.00 -8.24
C ASP A 127 -13.46 -27.51 -7.97
N ARG A 128 -14.05 -26.61 -8.79
CA ARG A 128 -13.93 -25.17 -8.59
C ARG A 128 -14.69 -24.72 -7.35
N LYS A 129 -15.88 -25.25 -7.08
CA LYS A 129 -16.64 -24.98 -5.85
C LYS A 129 -15.84 -25.43 -4.62
N ALA A 130 -15.32 -26.65 -4.62
CA ALA A 130 -14.50 -27.18 -3.54
C ALA A 130 -13.19 -26.38 -3.35
N TRP A 131 -12.61 -25.84 -4.42
CA TRP A 131 -11.48 -24.92 -4.32
C TRP A 131 -11.88 -23.59 -3.65
N VAL A 132 -12.98 -22.96 -4.08
CA VAL A 132 -13.47 -21.71 -3.48
C VAL A 132 -13.80 -21.90 -1.99
N GLU A 133 -14.45 -23.00 -1.62
CA GLU A 133 -14.75 -23.31 -0.21
C GLU A 133 -13.46 -23.44 0.64
N ARG A 134 -12.44 -24.14 0.12
CA ARG A 134 -11.13 -24.23 0.78
C ARG A 134 -10.47 -22.88 0.93
N GLN A 135 -10.49 -22.03 -0.10
CA GLN A 135 -9.92 -20.69 -0.04
C GLN A 135 -10.67 -19.81 0.97
N ILE A 136 -12.00 -19.88 1.04
CA ILE A 136 -12.78 -19.16 2.05
C ILE A 136 -12.41 -19.64 3.46
N ALA A 137 -12.25 -20.95 3.67
CA ALA A 137 -11.85 -21.50 4.96
C ALA A 137 -10.44 -21.06 5.36
N GLU A 138 -9.50 -21.09 4.42
CA GLU A 138 -8.12 -20.62 4.61
C GLU A 138 -8.10 -19.13 4.96
N ILE A 139 -8.75 -18.27 4.17
CA ILE A 139 -8.78 -16.81 4.39
C ILE A 139 -9.37 -16.46 5.76
N LYS A 140 -10.36 -17.23 6.25
CA LYS A 140 -10.97 -17.01 7.58
C LYS A 140 -10.10 -17.47 8.75
N SER A 141 -9.06 -18.26 8.51
CA SER A 141 -8.17 -18.72 9.56
C SER A 141 -7.31 -17.59 10.13
N GLU A 142 -6.87 -17.75 11.37
CA GLU A 142 -5.90 -16.82 11.98
C GLU A 142 -4.53 -16.90 11.28
N ASP A 143 -4.14 -18.10 10.84
CA ASP A 143 -2.90 -18.36 10.10
C ASP A 143 -2.80 -17.55 8.80
N TYR A 144 -3.93 -17.21 8.19
CA TYR A 144 -3.96 -16.39 6.99
C TYR A 144 -3.39 -15.00 7.23
N LEU A 145 -3.77 -14.33 8.32
CA LEU A 145 -3.23 -13.01 8.66
C LEU A 145 -1.73 -13.09 8.91
N VAL A 146 -1.25 -14.16 9.57
CA VAL A 146 0.17 -14.41 9.78
C VAL A 146 0.90 -14.59 8.43
N SER A 147 0.29 -15.31 7.48
CA SER A 147 0.86 -15.50 6.14
C SER A 147 1.00 -14.20 5.33
N LEU A 148 0.19 -13.18 5.65
CA LEU A 148 0.25 -11.89 4.99
C LEU A 148 1.32 -10.95 5.55
N VAL A 149 1.91 -11.25 6.71
CA VAL A 149 2.96 -10.44 7.31
C VAL A 149 4.19 -10.40 6.39
N GLY A 150 4.65 -9.20 6.06
CA GLY A 150 5.70 -8.95 5.06
C GLY A 150 5.17 -8.60 3.66
N THR A 151 3.87 -8.73 3.41
CA THR A 151 3.23 -8.21 2.19
C THR A 151 2.82 -6.74 2.35
N ILE A 152 2.38 -6.09 1.27
CA ILE A 152 1.92 -4.69 1.27
C ILE A 152 0.48 -4.49 1.82
N GLY A 153 -0.26 -5.57 2.04
CA GLY A 153 -1.69 -5.53 2.38
C GLY A 153 -2.54 -4.84 1.31
N VAL A 154 -3.60 -4.16 1.72
CA VAL A 154 -4.43 -3.30 0.85
C VAL A 154 -4.77 -2.00 1.59
N GLN A 155 -5.11 -0.95 0.85
CA GLN A 155 -5.61 0.28 1.46
C GLN A 155 -6.90 -0.01 2.26
N PRO A 156 -6.97 0.34 3.55
CA PRO A 156 -8.20 0.24 4.32
C PRO A 156 -9.30 1.12 3.71
N ASN A 157 -10.55 0.68 3.81
CA ASN A 157 -11.74 1.39 3.28
C ASN A 157 -11.73 1.60 1.74
N TRP A 158 -10.96 0.80 1.01
CA TRP A 158 -10.95 0.84 -0.45
C TRP A 158 -12.24 0.25 -1.04
N GLY A 159 -13.10 1.10 -1.60
CA GLY A 159 -14.34 0.70 -2.28
C GLY A 159 -15.53 0.43 -1.35
N ASP A 160 -15.58 1.11 -0.20
CA ASP A 160 -16.77 1.22 0.67
C ASP A 160 -17.65 2.46 0.32
N GLU A 161 -17.40 3.08 -0.84
CA GLU A 161 -18.32 4.02 -1.51
C GLU A 161 -19.31 3.30 -2.44
#